data_AF-A0A2T6KTS2-F1
#
_entry.id   AF-A0A2T6KTS2-F1
#
_cell.length_a   1.000
_cell.length_b   1.000
_cell.length_c   1.000
_cell.angle_alpha   90.00
_cell.angle_beta   90.00
_cell.angle_gamma   90.00
#
_symmetry.space_group_name_H-M   'P 1'
#
loop_
_entity.id
_entity.type
_entity.pdbx_description
1 polymer ?
#
loop_
_entity_poly.entity_id
_entity_poly.type
_entity_poly.pdbx_seq_one_letter_code
_entity_poly.pdbx_strand_id
1 'polypeptide(L)'
;MEPNPGPVPDPDLAVQADLAATHDHDQEDATARHEQIASALWVALRQLGVTGGQMLILGEDPEVYAGLPATERRIPHGTTAELTAPVPSTRWPHTGLPLRRPLNLDPDPFDVVIDNIPSNDMVLRSTEASEKHLEYQQLHVLGAIGLTRPGGIIALLASSRLLDHPDQRTRLQMEGAVDLLGAVRLPAGALRRTPGNDGPVDLLLMLRTWPVTTTFADSWPVTLDGTTVHLAEYFNDHPEHVLGTLTSQTNPWGSPTTTVVPHPGDLLPQLQAALNDITSSAHTRKLITQPAAADLDAPIGYSITEPETQIPRVNAERPVGELDEARAVVGRRRAQRRSTRPTTSSDPAQRARETHGDPETPGL
;
A
#
# COMPACT_ATOMS: atom_id res chain seq x y z
N MET A 1 22.20 -8.95 26.92
CA MET A 1 22.47 -10.03 25.95
C MET A 1 21.54 -9.80 24.78
N GLU A 2 22.04 -9.35 23.65
CA GLU A 2 21.28 -9.45 22.40
C GLU A 2 21.01 -10.94 22.14
N PRO A 3 19.79 -11.31 21.71
CA PRO A 3 19.52 -12.69 21.33
C PRO A 3 20.42 -13.05 20.15
N ASN A 4 21.27 -14.06 20.32
CA ASN A 4 22.05 -14.65 19.23
C ASN A 4 21.04 -15.07 18.14
N PRO A 5 21.07 -14.48 16.93
CA PRO A 5 20.04 -14.70 15.90
C PRO A 5 20.03 -16.13 15.34
N GLY A 6 20.93 -17.00 15.83
CA GLY A 6 21.16 -18.33 15.29
C GLY A 6 21.88 -18.25 13.95
N PRO A 7 22.29 -19.38 13.36
CA PRO A 7 22.81 -19.39 12.01
C PRO A 7 21.76 -18.85 11.03
N VAL A 8 22.22 -18.06 10.04
CA VAL A 8 21.40 -17.68 8.89
C VAL A 8 20.87 -18.97 8.26
N PRO A 9 19.54 -19.11 8.06
CA PRO A 9 18.99 -20.33 7.48
C PRO A 9 19.48 -20.50 6.04
N ASP A 10 19.41 -21.73 5.53
CA ASP A 10 19.74 -22.07 4.15
C ASP A 10 19.09 -21.06 3.16
N PRO A 11 19.86 -20.43 2.25
CA PRO A 11 19.31 -19.55 1.21
C PRO A 11 18.22 -20.21 0.36
N ASP A 12 18.28 -21.52 0.14
CA ASP A 12 17.26 -22.25 -0.62
C ASP A 12 15.89 -22.22 0.09
N LEU A 13 15.88 -22.13 1.42
CA LEU A 13 14.64 -21.97 2.20
C LEU A 13 13.98 -20.60 1.98
N ALA A 14 14.76 -19.55 1.67
CA ALA A 14 14.18 -18.24 1.35
C ALA A 14 13.41 -18.30 0.04
N VAL A 15 14.00 -18.92 -0.99
CA VAL A 15 13.36 -19.13 -2.29
C VAL A 15 12.11 -20.01 -2.17
N GLN A 16 12.18 -21.08 -1.38
CA GLN A 16 11.00 -21.92 -1.12
C GLN A 16 9.90 -21.17 -0.36
N ALA A 17 10.26 -20.31 0.61
CA ALA A 17 9.28 -19.48 1.32
C ALA A 17 8.61 -18.48 0.37
N ASP A 18 9.35 -17.92 -0.59
CA ASP A 18 8.82 -17.02 -1.61
C ASP A 18 7.85 -17.74 -2.55
N LEU A 19 8.23 -18.93 -3.02
CA LEU A 19 7.35 -19.79 -3.82
C LEU A 19 6.06 -20.16 -3.07
N ALA A 20 6.16 -20.46 -1.78
CA ALA A 20 5.00 -20.74 -0.93
C ALA A 20 4.10 -19.51 -0.78
N ALA A 21 4.68 -18.32 -0.53
CA ALA A 21 3.92 -17.07 -0.44
C ALA A 21 3.15 -16.80 -1.74
N THR A 22 3.81 -16.88 -2.90
CA THR A 22 3.17 -16.69 -4.21
C THR A 22 2.04 -17.68 -4.46
N HIS A 23 2.27 -18.96 -4.19
CA HIS A 23 1.22 -19.98 -4.34
C HIS A 23 0.03 -19.70 -3.43
N ASP A 24 0.28 -19.40 -2.15
CA ASP A 24 -0.76 -19.16 -1.17
C ASP A 24 -1.53 -17.85 -1.49
N HIS A 25 -0.87 -16.85 -2.08
CA HIS A 25 -1.49 -15.59 -2.55
C HIS A 25 -2.53 -15.84 -3.63
N ASP A 26 -2.17 -16.67 -4.62
CA ASP A 26 -3.03 -17.03 -5.74
C ASP A 26 -4.24 -17.89 -5.31
N GLN A 27 -4.20 -18.51 -4.13
CA GLN A 27 -5.28 -19.37 -3.61
C GLN A 27 -6.18 -18.69 -2.58
N GLU A 28 -5.68 -17.71 -1.82
CA GLU A 28 -6.44 -17.05 -0.76
C GLU A 28 -7.24 -15.86 -1.29
N ASP A 29 -8.55 -15.90 -1.06
CA ASP A 29 -9.49 -14.85 -1.47
C ASP A 29 -9.44 -13.63 -0.52
N ALA A 30 -9.08 -12.47 -1.05
CA ALA A 30 -9.08 -11.18 -0.36
C ALA A 30 -10.28 -10.28 -0.74
N THR A 31 -11.18 -10.71 -1.63
CA THR A 31 -12.25 -9.89 -2.20
C THR A 31 -13.14 -9.24 -1.15
N ALA A 32 -13.49 -9.95 -0.06
CA ALA A 32 -14.29 -9.35 1.01
C ALA A 32 -13.60 -8.16 1.70
N ARG A 33 -12.26 -8.15 1.76
CA ARG A 33 -11.47 -7.03 2.28
C ARG A 33 -11.33 -5.93 1.25
N HIS A 34 -11.12 -6.28 -0.01
CA HIS A 34 -11.15 -5.32 -1.12
C HIS A 34 -12.49 -4.58 -1.20
N GLU A 35 -13.63 -5.25 -0.96
CA GLU A 35 -14.95 -4.62 -0.91
C GLU A 35 -15.06 -3.58 0.21
N GLN A 36 -14.54 -3.88 1.40
CA GLN A 36 -14.51 -2.93 2.51
C GLN A 36 -13.67 -1.70 2.13
N ILE A 37 -12.46 -1.92 1.60
CA ILE A 37 -11.56 -0.83 1.21
C ILE A 37 -12.17 0.01 0.09
N ALA A 38 -12.65 -0.63 -0.98
CA ALA A 38 -13.28 0.05 -2.10
C ALA A 38 -14.51 0.86 -1.66
N SER A 39 -15.35 0.33 -0.77
CA SER A 39 -16.51 1.07 -0.26
C SER A 39 -16.11 2.35 0.49
N ALA A 40 -15.06 2.31 1.30
CA ALA A 40 -14.54 3.48 2.01
C ALA A 40 -13.83 4.45 1.06
N LEU A 41 -13.07 3.93 0.11
CA LEU A 41 -12.39 4.69 -0.94
C LEU A 41 -13.39 5.52 -1.76
N TRP A 42 -14.50 4.93 -2.20
CA TRP A 42 -15.50 5.66 -2.98
C TRP A 42 -16.18 6.79 -2.20
N VAL A 43 -16.32 6.66 -0.88
CA VAL A 43 -16.76 7.78 -0.03
C VAL A 43 -15.72 8.91 -0.06
N ALA A 44 -14.43 8.57 0.09
CA ALA A 44 -13.34 9.53 0.05
C ALA A 44 -13.22 10.23 -1.31
N LEU A 45 -13.32 9.49 -2.42
CA LEU A 45 -13.30 10.05 -3.78
C LEU A 45 -14.43 11.09 -3.97
N ARG A 46 -15.65 10.80 -3.48
CA ARG A 46 -16.75 11.78 -3.51
C ARG A 46 -16.45 13.02 -2.68
N GLN A 47 -15.90 12.85 -1.49
CA GLN A 47 -15.49 13.97 -0.64
C GLN A 47 -14.43 14.83 -1.35
N LEU A 48 -13.51 14.23 -2.11
CA LEU A 48 -12.50 14.95 -2.90
C LEU A 48 -13.04 15.65 -4.16
N GLY A 49 -14.33 15.52 -4.47
CA GLY A 49 -14.98 16.21 -5.60
C GLY A 49 -15.18 15.35 -6.86
N VAL A 50 -14.81 14.07 -6.82
CA VAL A 50 -14.97 13.15 -7.96
C VAL A 50 -16.47 12.95 -8.25
N THR A 51 -16.94 13.52 -9.36
CA THR A 51 -18.37 13.53 -9.73
C THR A 51 -18.66 13.05 -11.16
N GLY A 52 -17.63 12.95 -12.00
CA GLY A 52 -17.73 12.54 -13.40
C GLY A 52 -16.33 12.40 -14.00
N GLY A 53 -16.27 12.23 -15.33
CA GLY A 53 -15.01 11.98 -16.05
C GLY A 53 -14.85 10.52 -16.48
N GLN A 54 -13.63 10.15 -16.86
CA GLN A 54 -13.22 8.79 -17.15
C GLN A 54 -12.36 8.24 -16.02
N MET A 55 -12.57 6.98 -15.65
CA MET A 55 -11.72 6.27 -14.72
C MET A 55 -11.05 5.06 -15.34
N LEU A 56 -9.86 4.77 -14.84
CA LEU A 56 -9.11 3.55 -15.07
C LEU A 56 -8.96 2.81 -13.74
N ILE A 57 -9.22 1.51 -13.77
CA ILE A 57 -9.02 0.60 -12.65
C ILE A 57 -8.00 -0.45 -13.06
N LEU A 58 -6.95 -0.58 -12.27
CA LEU A 58 -5.81 -1.46 -12.48
C LEU A 58 -5.68 -2.43 -11.31
N GLY A 59 -4.97 -3.53 -11.55
CA GLY A 59 -4.56 -4.44 -10.49
C GLY A 59 -5.59 -5.51 -10.14
N GLU A 60 -5.47 -6.07 -8.93
CA GLU A 60 -6.30 -7.16 -8.44
C GLU A 60 -7.74 -6.70 -8.12
N ASP A 61 -8.72 -7.52 -8.48
CA ASP A 61 -10.15 -7.28 -8.22
C ASP A 61 -10.68 -5.94 -8.81
N PRO A 62 -10.43 -5.63 -10.09
CA PRO A 62 -10.77 -4.32 -10.65
C PRO A 62 -12.28 -4.08 -10.72
N GLU A 63 -13.12 -5.11 -10.84
CA GLU A 63 -14.58 -4.96 -10.76
C GLU A 63 -15.08 -4.64 -9.34
N VAL A 64 -14.34 -5.08 -8.31
CA VAL A 64 -14.58 -4.66 -6.92
C VAL A 64 -14.23 -3.19 -6.80
N TYR A 65 -13.01 -2.78 -7.15
CA TYR A 65 -12.60 -1.37 -7.02
C TYR A 65 -13.39 -0.40 -7.91
N ALA A 66 -13.89 -0.85 -9.05
CA ALA A 66 -14.84 -0.10 -9.87
C ALA A 66 -16.23 0.04 -9.23
N GLY A 67 -16.55 -0.84 -8.28
CA GLY A 67 -17.76 -0.82 -7.48
C GLY A 67 -18.96 -1.57 -7.99
N LEU A 68 -18.72 -2.56 -8.84
CA LEU A 68 -19.79 -3.49 -9.20
C LEU A 68 -20.25 -4.31 -7.98
N PRO A 69 -21.56 -4.47 -7.80
CA PRO A 69 -22.08 -5.44 -6.83
C PRO A 69 -21.68 -6.85 -7.23
N ALA A 70 -21.55 -7.76 -6.26
CA ALA A 70 -21.12 -9.15 -6.50
C ALA A 70 -21.94 -9.88 -7.57
N THR A 71 -23.23 -9.56 -7.72
CA THR A 71 -24.13 -10.13 -8.73
C THR A 71 -23.83 -9.73 -10.17
N GLU A 72 -23.03 -8.67 -10.39
CA GLU A 72 -22.70 -8.14 -11.71
C GLU A 72 -21.25 -8.39 -12.12
N ARG A 73 -20.43 -8.90 -11.20
CA ARG A 73 -19.02 -9.23 -11.47
C ARG A 73 -18.92 -10.45 -12.39
N ARG A 74 -17.97 -10.40 -13.31
CA ARG A 74 -17.74 -11.40 -14.36
C ARG A 74 -16.32 -11.96 -14.32
N ILE A 75 -15.40 -11.24 -13.69
CA ILE A 75 -14.02 -11.66 -13.54
C ILE A 75 -13.88 -12.45 -12.22
N PRO A 76 -13.16 -13.59 -12.21
CA PRO A 76 -12.89 -14.32 -10.98
C PRO A 76 -12.17 -13.46 -9.93
N HIS A 77 -12.41 -13.74 -8.64
CA HIS A 77 -11.71 -13.08 -7.53
C HIS A 77 -10.18 -13.21 -7.67
N GLY A 78 -9.44 -12.21 -7.20
CA GLY A 78 -7.99 -12.13 -7.26
C GLY A 78 -7.42 -11.94 -8.68
N THR A 79 -8.25 -11.82 -9.71
CA THR A 79 -7.75 -11.60 -11.08
C THR A 79 -7.24 -10.18 -11.24
N THR A 80 -6.03 -10.05 -11.77
CA THR A 80 -5.49 -8.78 -12.25
C THR A 80 -6.09 -8.42 -13.60
N ALA A 81 -6.63 -7.22 -13.74
CA ALA A 81 -7.05 -6.71 -15.04
C ALA A 81 -7.02 -5.18 -15.09
N GLU A 82 -7.05 -4.65 -16.31
CA GLU A 82 -7.21 -3.23 -16.58
C GLU A 82 -8.62 -3.00 -17.12
N LEU A 83 -9.39 -2.13 -16.47
CA LEU A 83 -10.75 -1.79 -16.84
C LEU A 83 -10.95 -0.29 -16.86
N THR A 84 -11.73 0.19 -17.82
CA THR A 84 -12.13 1.59 -17.93
C THR A 84 -13.64 1.73 -17.86
N ALA A 85 -14.10 2.86 -17.33
CA ALA A 85 -15.50 3.26 -17.33
C ALA A 85 -15.63 4.78 -17.14
N PRO A 86 -16.78 5.38 -17.48
CA PRO A 86 -17.14 6.67 -16.94
C PRO A 86 -17.19 6.60 -15.42
N VAL A 87 -16.71 7.65 -14.75
CA VAL A 87 -16.90 7.81 -13.30
C VAL A 87 -18.41 7.82 -13.03
N PRO A 88 -18.93 6.89 -12.20
CA PRO A 88 -20.35 6.82 -11.92
C PRO A 88 -20.83 8.10 -11.23
N SER A 89 -22.11 8.45 -11.35
CA SER A 89 -22.75 9.51 -10.56
C SER A 89 -23.52 8.97 -9.35
N THR A 90 -23.74 7.64 -9.31
CA THR A 90 -24.44 6.95 -8.23
C THR A 90 -23.57 6.80 -6.98
N ARG A 91 -24.19 6.57 -5.83
CA ARG A 91 -23.45 6.10 -4.64
C ARG A 91 -23.02 4.66 -4.85
N TRP A 92 -21.93 4.26 -4.20
CA TRP A 92 -21.52 2.87 -4.12
C TRP A 92 -22.64 2.01 -3.48
N PRO A 93 -22.87 0.76 -3.93
CA PRO A 93 -22.27 0.12 -5.11
C PRO A 93 -22.87 0.64 -6.43
N HIS A 94 -22.10 0.57 -7.51
CA HIS A 94 -22.43 1.09 -8.83
C HIS A 94 -23.04 -0.01 -9.72
N THR A 95 -24.36 -0.11 -9.75
CA THR A 95 -25.09 -1.05 -10.64
C THR A 95 -25.05 -0.60 -12.09
N GLY A 96 -24.89 -1.54 -13.03
CA GLY A 96 -24.95 -1.29 -14.48
C GLY A 96 -23.75 -0.52 -15.03
N LEU A 97 -22.60 -0.57 -14.36
CA LEU A 97 -21.40 0.15 -14.78
C LEU A 97 -20.84 -0.46 -16.08
N PRO A 98 -20.65 0.33 -17.16
CA PRO A 98 -20.20 -0.19 -18.45
C PRO A 98 -18.68 -0.38 -18.49
N LEU A 99 -18.14 -1.30 -17.68
CA LEU A 99 -16.71 -1.62 -17.66
C LEU A 99 -16.24 -2.22 -18.99
N ARG A 100 -15.07 -1.77 -19.45
CA ARG A 100 -14.46 -2.19 -20.72
C ARG A 100 -12.98 -2.48 -20.50
N ARG A 101 -12.44 -3.43 -21.25
CA ARG A 101 -10.99 -3.54 -21.39
C ARG A 101 -10.52 -2.48 -22.39
N PRO A 102 -9.48 -1.68 -22.08
CA PRO A 102 -8.90 -0.79 -23.08
C PRO A 102 -8.33 -1.62 -24.24
N LEU A 103 -8.64 -1.25 -25.48
CA LEU A 103 -8.05 -1.90 -26.67
C LEU A 103 -6.61 -1.44 -26.87
N ASN A 104 -6.35 -0.18 -26.54
CA ASN A 104 -5.06 0.43 -26.24
C ASN A 104 -5.34 1.43 -25.11
N LEU A 105 -4.39 1.65 -24.22
CA LEU A 105 -4.45 2.82 -23.35
C LEU A 105 -4.17 4.03 -24.25
N ASP A 106 -5.24 4.70 -24.71
CA ASP A 106 -5.14 5.94 -25.46
C ASP A 106 -4.29 6.95 -24.67
N PRO A 107 -3.57 7.87 -25.34
CA PRO A 107 -2.77 8.88 -24.66
C PRO A 107 -3.62 9.88 -23.86
N ASP A 108 -4.95 9.82 -23.97
CA ASP A 108 -5.86 10.62 -23.17
C ASP A 108 -5.85 10.13 -21.71
N PRO A 109 -5.31 10.91 -20.77
CA PRO A 109 -5.22 10.45 -19.40
C PRO A 109 -6.62 10.43 -18.74
N PHE A 110 -6.76 9.70 -17.64
CA PHE A 110 -7.99 9.51 -16.89
C PHE A 110 -8.16 10.56 -15.78
N ASP A 111 -9.40 10.88 -15.41
CA ASP A 111 -9.71 11.79 -14.30
C ASP A 111 -9.53 11.11 -12.94
N VAL A 112 -9.67 9.78 -12.91
CA VAL A 112 -9.44 8.95 -11.73
C VAL A 112 -8.70 7.68 -12.11
N VAL A 113 -7.63 7.36 -11.40
CA VAL A 113 -6.95 6.05 -11.51
C VAL A 113 -7.01 5.35 -10.16
N ILE A 114 -7.54 4.13 -10.13
CA ILE A 114 -7.51 3.25 -8.95
C ILE A 114 -6.64 2.05 -9.29
N ASP A 115 -5.52 1.84 -8.60
CA ASP A 115 -4.65 0.67 -8.80
C ASP A 115 -4.52 -0.13 -7.51
N ASN A 116 -5.09 -1.33 -7.49
CA ASN A 116 -4.80 -2.31 -6.45
C ASN A 116 -3.60 -3.16 -6.87
N ILE A 117 -2.40 -2.60 -6.72
CA ILE A 117 -1.19 -3.15 -7.32
C ILE A 117 -1.04 -4.61 -6.90
N PRO A 118 -0.89 -5.56 -7.84
CA PRO A 118 -0.87 -6.98 -7.52
C PRO A 118 0.18 -7.33 -6.47
N SER A 119 -0.15 -8.30 -5.62
CA SER A 119 0.77 -8.82 -4.59
C SER A 119 1.24 -7.77 -3.57
N ASN A 120 0.47 -6.70 -3.33
CA ASN A 120 0.86 -5.63 -2.40
C ASN A 120 0.99 -6.06 -0.93
N ASP A 121 0.35 -7.16 -0.51
CA ASP A 121 0.44 -7.76 0.82
C ASP A 121 1.52 -8.84 0.96
N MET A 122 2.25 -9.16 -0.12
CA MET A 122 3.30 -10.18 -0.11
C MET A 122 4.56 -9.73 0.64
N VAL A 123 5.16 -10.65 1.40
CA VAL A 123 6.41 -10.50 2.14
C VAL A 123 7.42 -11.53 1.67
N LEU A 124 8.23 -11.13 0.68
CA LEU A 124 9.29 -11.95 0.10
C LEU A 124 10.57 -11.91 0.95
N ARG A 125 11.24 -13.05 1.03
CA ARG A 125 12.35 -13.38 1.91
C ARG A 125 13.69 -13.26 1.21
N SER A 126 13.78 -13.73 -0.03
CA SER A 126 15.00 -13.57 -0.82
C SER A 126 15.15 -12.10 -1.23
N THR A 127 16.38 -11.59 -1.15
CA THR A 127 16.69 -10.20 -1.54
C THR A 127 16.30 -9.94 -2.99
N GLU A 128 16.62 -10.85 -3.90
CA GLU A 128 16.31 -10.69 -5.33
C GLU A 128 14.81 -10.58 -5.59
N ALA A 129 14.00 -11.49 -5.04
CA ALA A 129 12.55 -11.44 -5.26
C ALA A 129 11.92 -10.22 -4.57
N SER A 130 12.41 -9.85 -3.39
CA SER A 130 11.93 -8.67 -2.67
C SER A 130 12.25 -7.35 -3.39
N GLU A 131 13.41 -7.23 -4.05
CA GLU A 131 13.76 -6.03 -4.83
C GLU A 131 12.99 -5.97 -6.15
N LYS A 132 12.82 -7.11 -6.85
CA LYS A 132 11.97 -7.20 -8.05
C LYS A 132 10.52 -6.85 -7.76
N HIS A 133 9.99 -7.30 -6.63
CA HIS A 133 8.65 -6.94 -6.18
C HIS A 133 8.52 -5.45 -5.92
N LEU A 134 9.51 -4.82 -5.25
CA LEU A 134 9.51 -3.38 -5.05
C LEU A 134 9.58 -2.61 -6.38
N GLU A 135 10.44 -3.03 -7.32
CA GLU A 135 10.53 -2.44 -8.66
C GLU A 135 9.19 -2.52 -9.39
N TYR A 136 8.50 -3.66 -9.31
CA TYR A 136 7.16 -3.82 -9.87
C TYR A 136 6.15 -2.83 -9.25
N GLN A 137 6.13 -2.68 -7.92
CA GLN A 137 5.27 -1.70 -7.25
C GLN A 137 5.60 -0.26 -7.68
N GLN A 138 6.89 0.07 -7.82
CA GLN A 138 7.37 1.38 -8.25
C GLN A 138 6.96 1.71 -9.70
N LEU A 139 7.02 0.74 -10.59
CA LEU A 139 6.61 0.91 -11.99
C LEU A 139 5.10 1.15 -12.11
N HIS A 140 4.30 0.41 -11.36
CA HIS A 140 2.84 0.59 -11.32
C HIS A 140 2.44 1.99 -10.86
N VAL A 141 3.00 2.50 -9.76
CA VAL A 141 2.67 3.85 -9.28
C VAL A 141 3.05 4.93 -10.30
N LEU A 142 4.22 4.83 -10.94
CA LEU A 142 4.62 5.80 -11.97
C LEU A 142 3.70 5.72 -13.20
N GLY A 143 3.28 4.52 -13.60
CA GLY A 143 2.31 4.31 -14.66
C GLY A 143 0.95 4.91 -14.32
N ALA A 144 0.42 4.65 -13.13
CA ALA A 144 -0.85 5.20 -12.65
C ALA A 144 -0.82 6.74 -12.64
N ILE A 145 0.28 7.35 -12.18
CA ILE A 145 0.44 8.81 -12.22
C ILE A 145 0.50 9.30 -13.67
N GLY A 146 1.26 8.64 -14.55
CA GLY A 146 1.37 8.98 -15.97
C GLY A 146 0.06 8.90 -16.74
N LEU A 147 -0.82 7.98 -16.35
CA LEU A 147 -2.15 7.79 -16.91
C LEU A 147 -3.22 8.70 -16.29
N THR A 148 -2.87 9.59 -15.35
CA THR A 148 -3.81 10.50 -14.69
C THR A 148 -3.68 11.92 -15.23
N ARG A 149 -4.81 12.57 -15.54
CA ARG A 149 -4.83 13.98 -16.01
C ARG A 149 -4.46 14.91 -14.86
N PRO A 150 -3.79 16.04 -15.11
CA PRO A 150 -3.70 17.11 -14.14
C PRO A 150 -5.09 17.53 -13.62
N GLY A 151 -5.21 17.65 -12.30
CA GLY A 151 -6.48 17.83 -11.58
C GLY A 151 -7.19 16.53 -11.20
N GLY A 152 -6.74 15.38 -11.72
CA GLY A 152 -7.27 14.06 -11.43
C GLY A 152 -6.72 13.42 -10.15
N ILE A 153 -7.40 12.39 -9.67
CA ILE A 153 -7.06 11.69 -8.42
C ILE A 153 -6.49 10.30 -8.71
N ILE A 154 -5.42 9.96 -8.02
CA ILE A 154 -4.87 8.60 -7.99
C ILE A 154 -5.16 8.00 -6.61
N ALA A 155 -5.72 6.78 -6.60
CA ALA A 155 -5.85 5.94 -5.42
C ALA A 155 -5.09 4.64 -5.62
N LEU A 156 -4.12 4.34 -4.75
CA LEU A 156 -3.25 3.16 -4.91
C LEU A 156 -3.26 2.31 -3.66
N LEU A 157 -3.34 0.99 -3.82
CA LEU A 157 -2.93 0.05 -2.79
C LEU A 157 -1.58 -0.54 -3.17
N ALA A 158 -0.57 -0.27 -2.36
CA ALA A 158 0.81 -0.69 -2.60
C ALA A 158 1.41 -1.33 -1.36
N SER A 159 2.45 -2.15 -1.56
CA SER A 159 3.26 -2.63 -0.44
C SER A 159 3.82 -1.45 0.36
N SER A 160 3.84 -1.57 1.70
CA SER A 160 4.40 -0.52 2.56
C SER A 160 5.86 -0.19 2.25
N ARG A 161 6.57 -1.11 1.60
CA ARG A 161 7.94 -0.91 1.10
C ARG A 161 8.04 0.24 0.10
N LEU A 162 6.98 0.57 -0.65
CA LEU A 162 7.00 1.68 -1.59
C LEU A 162 7.38 3.00 -0.88
N LEU A 163 6.79 3.25 0.29
CA LEU A 163 7.03 4.43 1.10
C LEU A 163 8.25 4.29 2.03
N ASP A 164 8.47 3.09 2.60
CA ASP A 164 9.50 2.89 3.61
C ASP A 164 10.91 2.62 3.05
N HIS A 165 11.06 2.28 1.77
CA HIS A 165 12.37 1.87 1.24
C HIS A 165 13.41 3.01 1.31
N PRO A 166 14.67 2.77 1.73
CA PRO A 166 15.69 3.82 1.87
C PRO A 166 16.02 4.56 0.57
N ASP A 167 15.95 3.90 -0.58
CA ASP A 167 16.09 4.57 -1.88
C ASP A 167 14.82 5.37 -2.19
N GLN A 168 14.96 6.69 -2.26
CA GLN A 168 13.89 7.65 -2.49
C GLN A 168 13.67 8.00 -3.97
N ARG A 169 14.45 7.45 -4.91
CA ARG A 169 14.41 7.87 -6.34
C ARG A 169 13.00 7.88 -6.93
N THR A 170 12.23 6.81 -6.74
CA THR A 170 10.86 6.73 -7.26
C THR A 170 9.95 7.73 -6.57
N ARG A 171 10.09 7.94 -5.26
CA ARG A 171 9.25 8.90 -4.53
C ARG A 171 9.55 10.35 -4.91
N LEU A 172 10.81 10.69 -5.20
CA LEU A 172 11.17 11.99 -5.78
C LEU A 172 10.55 12.18 -7.18
N GLN A 173 10.43 11.11 -7.97
CA GLN A 173 9.70 11.18 -9.25
C GLN A 173 8.20 11.38 -9.04
N MET A 174 7.61 10.72 -8.05
CA MET A 174 6.21 10.92 -7.68
C MET A 174 5.96 12.36 -7.23
N GLU A 175 6.75 12.87 -6.27
CA GLU A 175 6.70 14.28 -5.84
C GLU A 175 6.84 15.27 -6.98
N GLY A 176 7.53 14.93 -8.06
CA GLY A 176 7.62 15.79 -9.23
C GLY A 176 6.30 15.99 -10.01
N ALA A 177 5.23 15.26 -9.67
CA ALA A 177 4.01 15.23 -10.48
C ALA A 177 2.70 15.13 -9.69
N VAL A 178 2.75 14.83 -8.39
CA VAL A 178 1.57 14.72 -7.54
C VAL A 178 1.75 15.43 -6.21
N ASP A 179 0.62 15.89 -5.68
CA ASP A 179 0.50 16.16 -4.26
C ASP A 179 -0.04 14.94 -3.51
N LEU A 180 0.66 14.50 -2.46
CA LEU A 180 0.15 13.48 -1.56
C LEU A 180 -0.96 14.11 -0.70
N LEU A 181 -2.19 13.64 -0.90
CA LEU A 181 -3.32 14.04 -0.06
C LEU A 181 -3.20 13.37 1.29
N GLY A 182 -2.87 12.08 1.28
CA GLY A 182 -2.51 11.29 2.44
C GLY A 182 -2.36 9.81 2.11
N ALA A 183 -1.91 9.03 3.08
CA ALA A 183 -1.81 7.58 2.98
C ALA A 183 -2.33 6.94 4.27
N VAL A 184 -2.94 5.75 4.16
CA VAL A 184 -3.39 4.96 5.32
C VAL A 184 -2.66 3.63 5.29
N ARG A 185 -1.92 3.31 6.36
CA ARG A 185 -1.24 2.02 6.50
C ARG A 185 -2.16 1.00 7.16
N LEU A 186 -2.56 0.00 6.39
CA LEU A 186 -3.36 -1.13 6.85
C LEU A 186 -2.47 -2.11 7.65
N PRO A 187 -3.02 -2.77 8.67
CA PRO A 187 -2.25 -3.70 9.49
C PRO A 187 -1.82 -4.94 8.71
N ALA A 188 -0.73 -5.58 9.15
CA ALA A 188 -0.36 -6.89 8.66
C ALA A 188 -1.51 -7.88 8.88
N GLY A 189 -1.89 -8.60 7.82
CA GLY A 189 -3.04 -9.50 7.90
C GLY A 189 -4.38 -8.87 7.49
N ALA A 190 -4.38 -7.62 7.00
CA ALA A 190 -5.60 -6.90 6.64
C ALA A 190 -6.30 -7.49 5.42
N LEU A 191 -5.55 -7.85 4.38
CA LEU A 191 -6.08 -8.47 3.16
C LEU A 191 -6.16 -9.99 3.33
N ARG A 192 -5.00 -10.62 3.53
CA ARG A 192 -4.84 -12.06 3.76
C ARG A 192 -4.06 -12.30 5.05
N ARG A 193 -4.30 -13.42 5.73
CA ARG A 193 -3.64 -13.73 7.03
C ARG A 193 -2.58 -14.83 6.93
N THR A 194 -2.38 -15.36 5.73
CA THR A 194 -1.41 -16.44 5.51
C THR A 194 0.02 -15.91 5.60
N PRO A 195 0.93 -16.63 6.28
CA PRO A 195 2.32 -16.21 6.38
C PRO A 195 2.95 -16.03 5.00
N GLY A 196 3.48 -14.83 4.74
CA GLY A 196 4.04 -14.47 3.44
C GLY A 196 3.10 -13.59 2.61
N ASN A 197 1.80 -13.53 2.96
CA ASN A 197 0.76 -12.69 2.34
C ASN A 197 0.09 -11.79 3.39
N ASP A 198 0.85 -11.43 4.41
CA ASP A 198 0.39 -10.71 5.59
C ASP A 198 1.37 -9.58 5.92
N GLY A 199 1.80 -8.88 4.87
CA GLY A 199 2.49 -7.60 4.92
C GLY A 199 1.51 -6.43 5.16
N PRO A 200 1.98 -5.30 5.70
CA PRO A 200 1.20 -4.06 5.70
C PRO A 200 1.06 -3.52 4.27
N VAL A 201 -0.12 -2.95 4.00
CA VAL A 201 -0.47 -2.35 2.71
C VAL A 201 -0.78 -0.89 2.95
N ASP A 202 -0.28 0.00 2.10
CA ASP A 202 -0.57 1.42 2.16
C ASP A 202 -1.64 1.75 1.11
N LEU A 203 -2.72 2.42 1.53
CA LEU A 203 -3.69 3.06 0.64
C LEU A 203 -3.30 4.53 0.48
N LEU A 204 -2.79 4.92 -0.68
CA LEU A 204 -2.37 6.29 -0.99
C LEU A 204 -3.47 7.03 -1.77
N LEU A 205 -3.73 8.29 -1.40
CA LEU A 205 -4.54 9.23 -2.18
C LEU A 205 -3.66 10.39 -2.64
N MET A 206 -3.63 10.63 -3.94
CA MET A 206 -2.78 11.64 -4.56
C MET A 206 -3.58 12.49 -5.55
N LEU A 207 -3.23 13.76 -5.66
CA LEU A 207 -3.75 14.67 -6.68
C LEU A 207 -2.68 14.90 -7.74
N ARG A 208 -2.98 14.60 -9.00
CA ARG A 208 -2.08 14.94 -10.12
C ARG A 208 -2.07 16.45 -10.28
N THR A 209 -0.93 17.09 -10.10
CA THR A 209 -0.85 18.56 -10.18
C THR A 209 0.55 19.03 -10.51
N TRP A 210 0.62 20.23 -11.09
CA TRP A 210 1.85 21.00 -11.22
C TRP A 210 1.52 22.50 -11.10
N PRO A 211 2.26 23.29 -10.31
CA PRO A 211 3.33 22.87 -9.41
C PRO A 211 2.82 22.01 -8.23
N VAL A 212 3.68 21.15 -7.71
CA VAL A 212 3.44 20.40 -6.48
C VAL A 212 3.70 21.26 -5.24
N THR A 213 3.04 20.93 -4.13
CA THR A 213 3.08 21.69 -2.87
C THR A 213 3.41 20.84 -1.64
N THR A 214 3.51 19.52 -1.79
CA THR A 214 3.78 18.55 -0.73
C THR A 214 5.09 17.82 -0.96
N THR A 215 5.69 17.34 0.12
CA THR A 215 6.87 16.47 0.14
C THR A 215 6.58 15.26 1.01
N PHE A 216 7.00 14.08 0.57
CA PHE A 216 6.80 12.77 1.21
C PHE A 216 7.87 11.72 0.79
N ALA A 217 8.92 12.09 0.06
CA ALA A 217 9.92 11.16 -0.47
C ALA A 217 10.89 10.62 0.59
N ASP A 218 11.05 11.34 1.69
CA ASP A 218 11.98 10.96 2.75
C ASP A 218 11.49 9.76 3.55
N SER A 219 12.45 8.90 3.90
CA SER A 219 12.25 7.78 4.82
C SER A 219 13.46 7.69 5.74
N TRP A 220 13.22 7.55 7.04
CA TRP A 220 14.25 7.69 8.06
C TRP A 220 14.44 6.39 8.83
N PRO A 221 15.67 6.08 9.27
CA PRO A 221 15.90 4.95 10.15
C PRO A 221 15.26 5.21 11.52
N VAL A 222 14.39 4.31 11.96
CA VAL A 222 13.73 4.33 13.27
C VAL A 222 13.98 3.01 14.00
N THR A 223 14.08 3.05 15.33
CA THR A 223 14.26 1.83 16.14
C THR A 223 12.91 1.33 16.66
N LEU A 224 12.45 0.18 16.15
CA LEU A 224 11.24 -0.50 16.57
C LEU A 224 11.57 -1.87 17.17
N ASP A 225 11.17 -2.09 18.43
CA ASP A 225 11.45 -3.33 19.18
C ASP A 225 12.95 -3.72 19.18
N GLY A 226 13.83 -2.73 19.34
CA GLY A 226 15.29 -2.93 19.32
C GLY A 226 15.88 -3.24 17.94
N THR A 227 15.10 -3.09 16.87
CA THR A 227 15.54 -3.31 15.49
C THR A 227 15.40 -2.01 14.69
N THR A 228 16.46 -1.60 14.00
CA THR A 228 16.41 -0.45 13.10
C THR A 228 15.74 -0.82 11.79
N VAL A 229 14.72 -0.08 11.39
CA VAL A 229 13.99 -0.20 10.12
C VAL A 229 13.82 1.20 9.52
N HIS A 230 13.59 1.32 8.21
CA HIS A 230 13.20 2.60 7.62
C HIS A 230 11.69 2.80 7.72
N LEU A 231 11.27 4.03 7.99
CA LEU A 231 9.87 4.46 8.04
C LEU A 231 9.73 5.74 7.23
N ALA A 232 8.73 5.80 6.34
CA ALA A 232 8.40 7.01 5.61
C ALA A 232 8.10 8.18 6.58
N GLU A 233 8.63 9.37 6.28
CA GLU A 233 8.39 10.59 7.08
C GLU A 233 6.90 10.84 7.29
N TYR A 234 6.10 10.59 6.25
CA TYR A 234 4.65 10.71 6.30
C TYR A 234 4.02 10.00 7.51
N PHE A 235 4.42 8.76 7.83
CA PHE A 235 3.83 8.02 8.96
C PHE A 235 4.44 8.38 10.31
N ASN A 236 5.59 9.06 10.33
CA ASN A 236 6.09 9.70 11.53
C ASN A 236 5.24 10.93 11.88
N ASP A 237 4.84 11.70 10.86
CA ASP A 237 4.07 12.93 11.02
C ASP A 237 2.57 12.67 11.16
N HIS A 238 2.09 11.54 10.62
CA HIS A 238 0.69 11.10 10.68
C HIS A 238 0.53 9.70 11.30
N PRO A 239 0.90 9.51 12.59
CA PRO A 239 0.75 8.22 13.26
C PRO A 239 -0.70 7.75 13.34
N GLU A 240 -1.68 8.66 13.33
CA GLU A 240 -3.11 8.38 13.28
C GLU A 240 -3.56 7.67 11.99
N HIS A 241 -2.76 7.75 10.93
CA HIS A 241 -3.03 7.05 9.67
C HIS A 241 -2.44 5.64 9.61
N VAL A 242 -1.80 5.18 10.68
CA VAL A 242 -1.44 3.76 10.84
C VAL A 242 -2.55 3.05 11.61
N LEU A 243 -3.24 2.12 10.97
CA LEU A 243 -4.37 1.39 11.55
C LEU A 243 -3.91 0.22 12.45
N GLY A 244 -3.07 0.55 13.43
CA GLY A 244 -2.46 -0.40 14.34
C GLY A 244 -1.22 0.15 15.01
N THR A 245 -0.48 -0.74 15.66
CA THR A 245 0.79 -0.40 16.32
C THR A 245 1.97 -0.76 15.42
N LEU A 246 2.77 0.23 15.01
CA LEU A 246 4.05 0.03 14.33
C LEU A 246 5.01 -0.82 15.18
N THR A 247 5.67 -1.77 14.53
CA THR A 247 6.63 -2.71 15.12
C THR A 247 7.61 -3.14 14.02
N SER A 248 8.65 -3.90 14.37
CA SER A 248 9.57 -4.48 13.39
C SER A 248 9.23 -5.95 13.06
N GLN A 249 9.38 -6.29 11.78
CA GLN A 249 9.42 -7.66 11.30
C GLN A 249 10.85 -8.00 10.87
N THR A 250 11.47 -8.97 11.53
CA THR A 250 12.78 -9.48 11.07
C THR A 250 12.63 -10.41 9.87
N ASN A 251 13.52 -10.22 8.91
CA ASN A 251 13.79 -11.19 7.86
C ASN A 251 15.10 -11.93 8.20
N PRO A 252 15.10 -13.25 8.40
CA PRO A 252 16.33 -14.00 8.65
C PRO A 252 17.33 -13.98 7.49
N TRP A 253 16.85 -13.71 6.28
CA TRP A 253 17.64 -13.74 5.04
C TRP A 253 17.92 -12.34 4.46
N GLY A 254 17.48 -11.27 5.13
CA GLY A 254 17.59 -9.92 4.60
C GLY A 254 17.31 -8.84 5.64
N SER A 255 17.10 -7.61 5.19
CA SER A 255 16.84 -6.49 6.08
C SER A 255 15.50 -6.64 6.81
N PRO A 256 15.42 -6.25 8.10
CA PRO A 256 14.14 -6.13 8.77
C PRO A 256 13.29 -5.03 8.12
N THR A 257 11.98 -5.19 8.19
CA THR A 257 11.00 -4.24 7.66
C THR A 257 10.05 -3.78 8.76
N THR A 258 9.34 -2.69 8.51
CA THR A 258 8.20 -2.29 9.34
C THR A 258 7.08 -3.34 9.23
N THR A 259 6.33 -3.51 10.30
CA THR A 259 5.03 -4.18 10.25
C THR A 259 4.06 -3.52 11.23
N VAL A 260 2.77 -3.83 11.11
CA VAL A 260 1.72 -3.18 11.90
C VAL A 260 0.86 -4.24 12.55
N VAL A 261 0.80 -4.24 13.88
CA VAL A 261 -0.11 -5.10 14.63
C VAL A 261 -1.48 -4.43 14.67
N PRO A 262 -2.56 -5.09 14.25
CA PRO A 262 -3.89 -4.47 14.22
C PRO A 262 -4.35 -4.06 15.63
N HIS A 263 -4.97 -2.90 15.73
CA HIS A 263 -5.75 -2.54 16.91
C HIS A 263 -7.02 -3.41 17.01
N PRO A 264 -7.58 -3.61 18.22
CA PRO A 264 -8.88 -4.24 18.37
C PRO A 264 -9.96 -3.49 17.58
N GLY A 265 -10.91 -4.24 17.02
CA GLY A 265 -12.05 -3.70 16.27
C GLY A 265 -12.01 -3.98 14.77
N ASP A 266 -13.00 -3.46 14.06
CA ASP A 266 -13.17 -3.69 12.63
C ASP A 266 -12.31 -2.72 11.80
N LEU A 267 -11.81 -3.22 10.66
CA LEU A 267 -10.98 -2.46 9.73
C LEU A 267 -11.76 -1.28 9.11
N LEU A 268 -13.00 -1.52 8.68
CA LEU A 268 -13.77 -0.55 7.88
C LEU A 268 -14.01 0.78 8.62
N PRO A 269 -14.49 0.81 9.89
CA PRO A 269 -14.66 2.08 10.60
C PRO A 269 -13.36 2.84 10.83
N GLN A 270 -12.26 2.13 11.09
CA GLN A 270 -10.93 2.73 11.27
C GLN A 270 -10.42 3.35 9.97
N LEU A 271 -10.56 2.63 8.86
CA LEU A 271 -10.22 3.13 7.53
C LEU A 271 -11.06 4.35 7.13
N GLN A 272 -12.37 4.30 7.39
CA GLN A 272 -13.27 5.43 7.14
C GLN A 272 -12.86 6.67 7.95
N ALA A 273 -12.46 6.50 9.21
CA ALA A 273 -11.99 7.61 10.04
C ALA A 273 -10.72 8.26 9.46
N ALA A 274 -9.71 7.45 9.10
CA ALA A 274 -8.47 7.95 8.51
C ALA A 274 -8.70 8.63 7.15
N LEU A 275 -9.53 8.05 6.28
CA LEU A 275 -9.88 8.67 5.00
C LEU A 275 -10.67 9.98 5.17
N ASN A 276 -11.56 10.05 6.16
CA ASN A 276 -12.26 11.30 6.48
C ASN A 276 -11.28 12.40 6.94
N ASP A 277 -10.25 12.05 7.70
CA ASP A 277 -9.22 13.00 8.12
C ASP A 277 -8.42 13.51 6.91
N ILE A 278 -7.93 12.59 6.06
CA ILE A 278 -7.20 12.91 4.83
C ILE A 278 -8.02 13.85 3.92
N THR A 279 -9.29 13.54 3.68
CA THR A 279 -10.14 14.36 2.80
C THR A 279 -10.46 15.72 3.43
N SER A 280 -10.65 15.80 4.75
CA SER A 280 -10.84 17.07 5.46
C SER A 280 -9.59 17.97 5.40
N SER A 281 -8.40 17.38 5.55
CA SER A 281 -7.12 18.05 5.35
C SER A 281 -6.95 18.54 3.90
N ALA A 282 -7.30 17.70 2.93
CA ALA A 282 -7.25 18.05 1.50
C ALA A 282 -8.15 19.25 1.17
N HIS A 283 -9.38 19.30 1.72
CA HIS A 283 -10.26 20.48 1.61
C HIS A 283 -9.64 21.75 2.19
N THR A 284 -9.06 21.65 3.38
CA THR A 284 -8.40 22.78 4.05
C THR A 284 -7.24 23.33 3.22
N ARG A 285 -6.45 22.43 2.61
CA ARG A 285 -5.33 22.77 1.72
C ARG A 285 -5.76 23.12 0.29
N LYS A 286 -7.05 22.98 -0.06
CA LYS A 286 -7.61 23.15 -1.42
C LYS A 286 -7.00 22.18 -2.45
N LEU A 287 -6.58 21.00 -2.01
CA LEU A 287 -6.05 19.92 -2.84
C LEU A 287 -7.17 18.93 -3.17
N ILE A 288 -8.16 19.41 -3.91
CA ILE A 288 -9.33 18.64 -4.36
C ILE A 288 -9.34 18.55 -5.88
N THR A 289 -10.19 17.68 -6.43
CA THR A 289 -10.31 17.55 -7.89
C THR A 289 -10.63 18.91 -8.49
N GLN A 290 -9.95 19.27 -9.59
CA GLN A 290 -10.28 20.46 -10.36
C GLN A 290 -10.64 20.05 -11.79
N PRO A 291 -11.56 20.78 -12.45
CA PRO A 291 -11.79 20.57 -13.88
C PRO A 291 -10.47 20.67 -14.63
N ALA A 292 -10.21 19.76 -15.56
CA ALA A 292 -8.96 19.68 -16.31
C ALA A 292 -8.53 21.06 -16.83
N ALA A 293 -7.39 21.56 -16.35
CA ALA A 293 -6.70 22.67 -17.00
C ALA A 293 -5.96 22.08 -18.21
N ALA A 294 -6.14 22.68 -19.39
CA ALA A 294 -5.67 22.14 -20.66
C ALA A 294 -4.14 22.15 -20.85
N ASP A 295 -3.34 22.50 -19.83
CA ASP A 295 -1.94 22.90 -20.05
C ASP A 295 -1.02 22.66 -18.84
N LEU A 296 -1.18 21.53 -18.14
CA LEU A 296 -0.29 21.13 -17.03
C LEU A 296 0.50 19.87 -17.40
N ASP A 297 1.21 19.91 -18.53
CA ASP A 297 2.07 18.81 -18.96
C ASP A 297 3.37 18.81 -18.15
N ALA A 298 3.42 18.01 -17.08
CA ALA A 298 4.67 17.37 -16.69
C ALA A 298 4.72 16.00 -17.40
N PRO A 299 5.59 15.82 -18.41
CA PRO A 299 5.71 14.53 -19.08
C PRO A 299 6.34 13.53 -18.10
N ILE A 300 5.51 12.70 -17.47
CA ILE A 300 6.00 11.41 -17.02
C ILE A 300 6.01 10.55 -18.28
N GLY A 301 7.16 10.48 -18.93
CA GLY A 301 7.37 9.47 -19.96
C GLY A 301 7.33 8.11 -19.29
N TYR A 302 6.25 7.36 -19.49
CA TYR A 302 6.18 5.98 -19.05
C TYR A 302 5.57 5.11 -20.14
N SER A 303 6.20 3.96 -20.36
CA SER A 303 5.66 2.86 -21.15
C SER A 303 5.47 1.72 -20.17
N ILE A 304 4.24 1.22 -20.02
CA ILE A 304 4.01 -0.11 -19.41
C ILE A 304 4.65 -1.11 -20.39
N THR A 305 5.95 -1.29 -20.25
CA THR A 305 6.59 -2.52 -20.69
C THR A 305 6.51 -3.37 -19.45
N GLU A 306 5.61 -4.36 -19.42
CA GLU A 306 5.69 -5.38 -18.37
C GLU A 306 7.15 -5.82 -18.33
N PRO A 307 7.90 -5.54 -17.24
CA PRO A 307 9.23 -6.07 -17.19
C PRO A 307 9.07 -7.59 -17.18
N GLU A 308 10.06 -8.32 -17.70
CA GLU A 308 10.13 -9.79 -17.56
C GLU A 308 10.22 -10.25 -16.08
N THR A 309 9.93 -9.36 -15.12
CA THR A 309 9.82 -9.52 -13.68
C THR A 309 8.61 -10.36 -13.30
N GLN A 310 8.60 -11.63 -13.68
CA GLN A 310 7.79 -12.58 -12.93
C GLN A 310 8.44 -12.76 -11.56
N ILE A 311 7.76 -12.30 -10.50
CA ILE A 311 7.97 -12.81 -9.14
C ILE A 311 8.00 -14.34 -9.26
N PRO A 312 8.97 -15.05 -8.64
CA PRO A 312 9.08 -16.50 -8.76
C PRO A 312 7.73 -17.16 -8.48
N ARG A 313 7.11 -17.72 -9.53
CA ARG A 313 5.89 -18.51 -9.42
C ARG A 313 6.28 -19.97 -9.38
N VAL A 314 5.52 -20.76 -8.63
CA VAL A 314 5.64 -22.22 -8.71
C VAL A 314 5.21 -22.62 -10.13
N ASN A 315 6.18 -22.93 -11.00
CA ASN A 315 5.89 -23.77 -12.15
C ASN A 315 5.28 -25.06 -11.62
N ALA A 316 4.24 -25.57 -12.28
CA ALA A 316 3.42 -26.72 -11.86
C ALA A 316 4.19 -28.04 -11.62
N GLU A 317 5.53 -28.02 -11.63
CA GLU A 317 6.44 -29.16 -11.50
C GLU A 317 6.99 -29.39 -10.08
N ARG A 318 6.85 -28.44 -9.13
CA ARG A 318 7.24 -28.70 -7.73
C ARG A 318 6.06 -29.22 -6.89
N PRO A 319 6.13 -30.43 -6.30
CA PRO A 319 5.03 -30.97 -5.52
C PRO A 319 4.81 -30.14 -4.24
N VAL A 320 3.54 -29.84 -3.94
CA VAL A 320 3.06 -29.00 -2.81
C VAL A 320 3.69 -29.39 -1.45
N GLY A 321 4.05 -30.66 -1.26
CA GLY A 321 4.70 -31.15 -0.04
C GLY A 321 6.13 -30.65 0.21
N GLU A 322 6.83 -30.13 -0.82
CA GLU A 322 8.17 -29.52 -0.64
C GLU A 322 8.11 -28.12 -0.02
N LEU A 323 6.93 -27.47 0.01
CA LEU A 323 6.76 -26.11 0.53
C LEU A 323 6.36 -26.07 2.01
N ASP A 324 5.97 -27.20 2.60
CA ASP A 324 5.44 -27.27 3.97
C ASP A 324 6.47 -26.94 5.04
N GLU A 325 7.74 -27.29 4.82
CA GLU A 325 8.83 -26.93 5.72
C GLU A 325 9.05 -25.41 5.74
N ALA A 326 9.06 -24.77 4.56
CA ALA A 326 9.22 -23.33 4.44
C ALA A 326 8.06 -22.57 5.11
N ARG A 327 6.80 -22.99 4.86
CA ARG A 327 5.61 -22.47 5.56
C ARG A 327 5.74 -22.59 7.07
N ALA A 328 6.18 -23.76 7.57
CA ALA A 328 6.34 -24.01 8.99
C ALA A 328 7.44 -23.13 9.63
N VAL A 329 8.55 -22.89 8.93
CA VAL A 329 9.61 -21.99 9.39
C VAL A 329 9.09 -20.55 9.53
N VAL A 330 8.39 -20.03 8.52
CA VAL A 330 7.81 -18.68 8.55
C VAL A 330 6.77 -18.57 9.66
N GLY A 331 5.86 -19.54 9.77
CA GLY A 331 4.81 -19.57 10.79
C GLY A 331 5.36 -19.62 12.22
N ARG A 332 6.35 -20.49 12.51
CA ARG A 332 6.97 -20.59 13.84
C ARG A 332 7.65 -19.29 14.27
N ARG A 333 8.39 -18.64 13.36
CA ARG A 333 9.08 -17.37 13.67
C ARG A 333 8.09 -16.23 13.94
N ARG A 334 6.96 -16.17 13.22
CA ARG A 334 5.86 -15.23 13.51
C ARG A 334 5.24 -15.49 14.89
N ALA A 335 4.99 -16.75 15.24
CA ALA A 335 4.43 -17.13 16.54
C ALA A 335 5.36 -16.80 17.71
N GLN A 336 6.66 -17.06 17.58
CA GLN A 336 7.66 -16.73 18.60
C GLN A 336 7.67 -15.23 18.92
N ARG A 337 7.63 -14.36 17.90
CA ARG A 337 7.57 -12.90 18.12
C ARG A 337 6.31 -12.45 18.86
N ARG A 338 5.14 -13.02 18.54
CA ARG A 338 3.90 -12.71 19.27
C ARG A 338 4.01 -13.07 20.76
N SER A 339 4.74 -14.14 21.09
CA SER A 339 4.92 -14.61 22.47
C SER A 339 5.97 -13.83 23.27
N THR A 340 6.95 -13.20 22.61
CA THR A 340 8.05 -12.49 23.28
C THR A 340 7.81 -10.99 23.47
N ARG A 341 6.64 -10.47 23.07
CA ARG A 341 6.32 -9.05 23.24
C ARG A 341 6.02 -8.75 24.71
N PRO A 342 6.69 -7.79 25.35
CA PRO A 342 6.29 -7.31 26.67
C PRO A 342 4.87 -6.74 26.58
N THR A 343 3.98 -7.12 27.50
CA THR A 343 2.69 -6.46 27.70
C THR A 343 2.92 -5.08 28.32
N THR A 344 3.38 -4.11 27.54
CA THR A 344 3.45 -2.72 27.99
C THR A 344 2.38 -1.91 27.28
N SER A 345 1.23 -1.80 27.95
CA SER A 345 0.39 -0.62 27.86
C SER A 345 1.22 0.55 28.38
N SER A 346 1.67 1.43 27.49
CA SER A 346 2.18 2.74 27.85
C SER A 346 1.66 3.73 26.82
N ASP A 347 0.75 4.57 27.31
CA ASP A 347 0.06 5.65 26.62
C ASP A 347 1.06 6.59 25.89
N PRO A 348 0.92 6.84 24.59
CA PRO A 348 1.79 7.75 23.83
C PRO A 348 1.79 9.19 24.35
N ALA A 349 0.80 9.59 25.17
CA ALA A 349 0.76 10.92 25.77
C ALA A 349 1.88 11.20 26.81
N GLN A 350 2.57 10.16 27.30
CA GLN A 350 3.57 10.33 28.36
C GLN A 350 4.98 10.69 27.85
N ARG A 351 5.30 10.44 26.57
CA ARG A 351 6.63 10.78 25.99
C ARG A 351 6.77 12.24 25.56
N ALA A 352 5.66 12.98 25.43
CA ALA A 352 5.69 14.39 25.02
C ALA A 352 6.00 15.37 26.17
N ARG A 353 6.18 14.90 27.42
CA ARG A 353 6.44 15.77 28.59
C ARG A 353 7.87 15.80 29.09
N GLU A 354 8.78 15.02 28.51
CA GLU A 354 10.18 14.93 28.98
C GLU A 354 11.20 15.63 28.06
N THR A 355 10.77 16.27 26.96
CA THR A 355 11.67 16.90 25.97
C THR A 355 11.54 18.42 25.84
N HIS A 356 10.94 19.12 26.80
CA HIS A 356 11.06 20.58 26.90
C HIS A 356 11.60 20.96 28.27
N GLY A 357 12.92 21.21 28.31
CA GLY A 357 13.57 21.85 29.45
C GLY A 357 13.06 23.28 29.64
N ASP A 358 12.80 23.63 30.89
CA ASP A 358 12.43 24.98 31.33
C ASP A 358 13.45 26.02 30.88
N PRO A 359 13.03 27.22 30.42
CA PRO A 359 13.94 28.34 30.26
C PRO A 359 14.26 28.96 31.63
N GLU A 360 15.55 28.98 31.98
CA GLU A 360 16.08 29.71 33.14
C GLU A 360 15.65 31.18 33.11
N THR A 361 15.12 31.65 34.24
CA THR A 361 14.85 33.06 34.49
C THR A 361 16.13 33.73 35.03
N PRO A 362 16.63 34.85 34.49
CA PRO A 362 17.73 35.56 35.11
C PRO A 362 17.21 36.41 36.27
N GLY A 363 17.80 36.22 37.45
CA GLY A 363 17.57 37.05 38.62
C GLY A 363 18.52 38.25 38.68
N LEU A 364 17.93 39.38 39.09
CA LEU A 364 18.47 40.69 39.50
C LEU A 364 18.77 41.72 38.39
#